data_AF-A0A7G2JXU3-F1
#
_entry.id   AF-A0A7G2JXU3-F1
#
_cell.length_a   1.000
_cell.length_b   1.000
_cell.length_c   1.000
_cell.angle_alpha   90.00
_cell.angle_beta   90.00
_cell.angle_gamma   90.00
#
_symmetry.space_group_name_H-M   'P 1'
#
loop_
_entity.id
_entity.type
_entity.pdbx_description
1 polymer ?
#
loop_
_entity_poly.entity_id
_entity_poly.type
_entity_poly.pdbx_seq_one_letter_code
_entity_poly.pdbx_strand_id
1 'polypeptide(L)'
;MSGSKPNILGLAATALYYQAGQQMTPKVEQLLNEALAKDKNEVSSLSLLATIALENRQYQQAGMYLQQLLDSGNAAVDRRSVIQRMKMLDFLQRGKKGQNP
;
A
#
# COMPACT_ATOMS: atom_id res chain seq x y z
N MET A 1 -9.66 -13.37 19.12
CA MET A 1 -9.70 -12.07 18.45
C MET A 1 -8.27 -11.63 18.18
N SER A 2 -7.68 -11.99 17.03
CA SER A 2 -6.24 -11.80 16.76
C SER A 2 -5.96 -10.87 15.57
N GLY A 3 -6.81 -9.88 15.33
CA GLY A 3 -6.48 -8.71 14.50
C GLY A 3 -5.54 -7.72 15.22
N SER A 4 -4.93 -8.11 16.34
CA SER A 4 -4.58 -7.20 17.43
C SER A 4 -3.13 -6.72 17.44
N LYS A 5 -2.25 -7.20 16.54
CA LYS A 5 -0.83 -6.77 16.50
C LYS A 5 -0.35 -6.34 15.12
N PRO A 6 -0.52 -7.12 14.02
CA PRO A 6 -0.02 -6.69 12.71
C PRO A 6 -0.73 -5.43 12.20
N ASN A 7 -2.05 -5.38 12.34
CA ASN A 7 -2.84 -4.20 11.98
C ASN A 7 -2.47 -2.95 12.81
N ILE A 8 -2.19 -3.11 14.11
CA ILE A 8 -1.73 -1.98 14.95
C ILE A 8 -0.37 -1.46 14.47
N LEU A 9 0.54 -2.35 14.10
CA LEU A 9 1.84 -1.96 13.54
C LEU A 9 1.68 -1.23 12.19
N GLY A 10 0.83 -1.73 11.29
CA GLY A 10 0.55 -1.08 10.02
C GLY A 10 -0.12 0.29 10.16
N LEU A 11 -1.10 0.41 11.07
CA LEU A 11 -1.73 1.69 11.40
C LEU A 11 -0.74 2.68 12.03
N ALA A 12 0.13 2.20 12.93
CA ALA A 12 1.18 3.03 13.51
C ALA A 12 2.19 3.50 12.44
N ALA A 13 2.58 2.62 11.52
CA ALA A 13 3.42 2.98 10.38
C ALA A 13 2.76 4.07 9.52
N THR A 14 1.46 3.93 9.26
CA THR A 14 0.67 4.89 8.48
C THR A 14 0.61 6.25 9.16
N ALA A 15 0.32 6.27 10.46
CA ALA A 15 0.29 7.51 11.25
C ALA A 15 1.66 8.22 11.25
N LEU A 16 2.74 7.46 11.45
CA LEU A 16 4.10 8.01 11.45
C LEU A 16 4.54 8.50 10.07
N TYR A 17 4.12 7.84 8.99
CA TYR A 17 4.38 8.30 7.62
C TYR A 17 3.78 9.69 7.36
N TYR A 18 2.52 9.87 7.73
CA TYR A 18 1.85 11.17 7.58
C TYR A 18 2.43 12.21 8.54
N GLN A 19 2.76 11.83 9.78
CA GLN A 19 3.42 12.73 10.73
C GLN A 19 4.79 13.20 10.24
N ALA A 20 5.52 12.35 9.52
CA ALA A 20 6.81 12.66 8.91
C ALA A 20 6.69 13.44 7.58
N GLY A 21 5.49 13.92 7.22
CA GLY A 21 5.28 14.65 5.96
C GLY A 21 5.34 13.76 4.73
N GLN A 22 4.76 12.56 4.81
CA GLN A 22 4.77 11.56 3.73
C GLN A 22 6.18 11.11 3.35
N GLN A 23 7.02 10.84 4.35
CA GLN A 23 8.38 10.35 4.14
C GLN A 23 8.54 8.93 4.70
N MET A 24 9.19 8.06 3.91
CA MET A 24 9.61 6.75 4.38
C MET A 24 10.80 6.91 5.32
N THR A 25 10.51 6.94 6.63
CA THR A 25 11.54 6.94 7.67
C THR A 25 11.94 5.50 8.03
N PRO A 26 13.13 5.28 8.61
CA PRO A 26 13.53 3.95 9.07
C PRO A 26 12.53 3.32 10.05
N LYS A 27 11.83 4.14 10.84
CA LYS A 27 10.82 3.66 11.79
C LYS A 27 9.54 3.20 11.08
N VAL A 28 9.08 3.92 10.07
CA VAL A 28 7.93 3.53 9.24
C VAL A 28 8.24 2.21 8.53
N GLU A 29 9.42 2.10 7.91
CA GLU A 29 9.86 0.89 7.22
C GLU A 29 9.93 -0.30 8.17
N GLN A 30 10.51 -0.14 9.36
CA GLN A 30 10.57 -1.20 10.37
C GLN A 30 9.17 -1.70 10.75
N LEU A 31 8.22 -0.79 10.99
CA LEU A 31 6.86 -1.17 11.39
C LEU A 31 6.10 -1.87 10.27
N LEU A 32 6.26 -1.43 9.02
CA LEU A 32 5.70 -2.11 7.85
C LEU A 32 6.28 -3.52 7.70
N ASN A 33 7.59 -3.66 7.81
CA ASN A 33 8.26 -4.95 7.72
C ASN A 33 7.82 -5.90 8.84
N GLU A 34 7.67 -5.40 10.06
CA GLU A 34 7.20 -6.20 11.18
C GLU A 34 5.72 -6.62 11.03
N ALA A 35 4.87 -5.70 10.56
CA ALA A 35 3.47 -5.99 10.28
C ALA A 35 3.35 -7.09 9.20
N LEU A 36 4.06 -6.92 8.07
CA LEU A 36 4.02 -7.84 6.94
C LEU A 36 4.70 -9.18 7.21
N ALA A 37 5.70 -9.22 8.10
CA ALA A 37 6.31 -10.47 8.55
C ALA A 37 5.33 -11.32 9.37
N LYS A 38 4.44 -10.66 10.14
CA LYS A 38 3.42 -11.35 10.95
C LYS A 38 2.17 -11.67 10.14
N ASP A 39 1.77 -10.78 9.24
CA ASP A 39 0.65 -10.97 8.32
C ASP A 39 1.03 -10.40 6.95
N LYS A 40 1.35 -11.29 6.01
CA LYS A 40 1.73 -10.89 4.65
C LYS A 40 0.64 -10.11 3.94
N ASN A 41 -0.62 -10.25 4.36
CA ASN A 41 -1.79 -9.63 3.79
C ASN A 41 -2.35 -8.50 4.67
N GLU A 42 -1.52 -7.93 5.54
CA GLU A 42 -1.93 -6.85 6.43
C GLU A 42 -2.36 -5.62 5.62
N VAL A 43 -3.63 -5.25 5.81
CA VAL A 43 -4.34 -4.31 4.95
C VAL A 43 -3.76 -2.90 5.03
N SER A 44 -3.44 -2.43 6.24
CA SER A 44 -2.95 -1.07 6.46
C SER A 44 -1.57 -0.87 5.81
N SER A 45 -0.68 -1.85 6.00
CA SER A 45 0.68 -1.86 5.47
C SER A 45 0.69 -1.92 3.94
N LEU A 46 -0.08 -2.84 3.35
CA LEU A 46 -0.18 -2.94 1.89
C LEU A 46 -0.82 -1.70 1.27
N SER A 47 -1.82 -1.11 1.93
CA SER A 47 -2.46 0.13 1.44
C SER A 47 -1.50 1.31 1.46
N LEU A 48 -0.69 1.46 2.52
CA LEU A 48 0.33 2.49 2.62
C LEU A 48 1.43 2.30 1.58
N LEU A 49 1.95 1.08 1.42
CA LEU A 49 2.97 0.77 0.42
C LEU A 49 2.48 1.04 -1.01
N ALA A 50 1.21 0.75 -1.30
CA ALA A 50 0.60 1.10 -2.58
C ALA A 50 0.54 2.62 -2.79
N THR A 51 0.27 3.42 -1.75
CA THR A 51 0.28 4.88 -1.81
C THR A 51 1.68 5.42 -2.06
N ILE A 52 2.67 4.95 -1.30
CA ILE A 52 4.07 5.36 -1.43
C ILE A 52 4.61 5.05 -2.83
N ALA A 53 4.35 3.83 -3.34
CA ALA A 53 4.75 3.44 -4.68
C ALA A 53 4.08 4.31 -5.75
N LEU A 54 2.83 4.71 -5.55
CA LEU A 54 2.11 5.59 -6.47
C LEU A 54 2.69 7.00 -6.50
N GLU A 55 2.97 7.58 -5.33
CA GLU A 55 3.62 8.89 -5.17
C GLU A 55 5.00 8.91 -5.83
N ASN A 56 5.76 7.82 -5.69
CA ASN A 56 7.06 7.63 -6.35
C ASN A 56 6.96 7.23 -7.84
N ARG A 57 5.75 7.25 -8.43
CA ARG A 57 5.47 6.86 -9.81
C ARG A 57 5.90 5.44 -10.18
N GLN A 58 6.01 4.55 -9.20
CA GLN A 58 6.29 3.13 -9.31
C GLN A 58 4.98 2.36 -9.53
N TYR A 59 4.30 2.64 -10.65
CA TYR A 59 2.92 2.16 -10.89
C TYR A 59 2.80 0.63 -10.92
N GLN A 60 3.83 -0.08 -11.36
CA GLN A 60 3.86 -1.55 -11.32
C GLN A 60 3.86 -2.07 -9.89
N GLN A 61 4.75 -1.54 -9.05
CA GLN A 61 4.83 -1.91 -7.64
C GLN A 61 3.54 -1.57 -6.88
N ALA A 62 2.97 -0.38 -7.13
CA ALA A 62 1.68 0.00 -6.58
C ALA A 62 0.58 -0.99 -6.98
N GLY A 63 0.55 -1.40 -8.26
CA GLY A 63 -0.40 -2.39 -8.76
C GLY A 63 -0.28 -3.74 -8.07
N MET A 64 0.95 -4.21 -7.82
CA MET A 64 1.19 -5.47 -7.09
C MET A 64 0.61 -5.43 -5.67
N TYR A 65 0.81 -4.34 -4.93
CA TYR A 65 0.25 -4.21 -3.58
C TYR A 65 -1.28 -4.13 -3.57
N LEU A 66 -1.87 -3.40 -4.53
CA LEU A 66 -3.34 -3.34 -4.67
C LEU A 66 -3.94 -4.68 -5.06
N GLN A 67 -3.28 -5.42 -5.95
CA GLN A 67 -3.72 -6.76 -6.31
C GLN A 67 -3.66 -7.70 -5.11
N GLN A 68 -2.56 -7.64 -4.33
CA GLN A 68 -2.43 -8.43 -3.11
C GLN A 68 -3.51 -8.09 -2.07
N LEU A 69 -3.95 -6.83 -1.98
CA LEU A 69 -5.09 -6.45 -1.14
C LEU A 69 -6.39 -7.12 -1.60
N LEU A 70 -6.65 -7.21 -2.90
CA LEU A 70 -7.84 -7.91 -3.42
C LEU A 70 -7.75 -9.42 -3.16
N ASP A 71 -6.58 -10.00 -3.39
CA ASP A 71 -6.32 -11.43 -3.24
C ASP A 71 -6.31 -11.86 -1.76
N SER A 72 -6.11 -10.93 -0.83
CA SER A 72 -6.14 -11.21 0.62
C SER A 72 -7.46 -11.79 1.11
N GLY A 73 -8.56 -11.55 0.39
CA GLY A 73 -9.90 -11.93 0.82
C GLY A 73 -10.39 -11.21 2.09
N ASN A 74 -9.59 -10.30 2.66
CA ASN A 74 -9.86 -9.67 3.94
C ASN A 74 -11.07 -8.72 3.82
N ALA A 75 -12.08 -8.92 4.68
CA ALA A 75 -13.33 -8.15 4.67
C ALA A 75 -13.13 -6.67 5.03
N ALA A 76 -12.03 -6.31 5.70
CA ALA A 76 -11.67 -4.92 5.98
C ALA A 76 -11.18 -4.16 4.74
N VAL A 77 -10.86 -4.85 3.65
CA VAL A 77 -10.43 -4.22 2.40
C VAL A 77 -11.64 -3.63 1.70
N ASP A 78 -11.62 -2.31 1.49
CA ASP A 78 -12.54 -1.66 0.56
C ASP A 78 -12.13 -1.99 -0.88
N ARG A 79 -12.63 -3.12 -1.37
CA ARG A 79 -12.35 -3.63 -2.72
C ARG A 79 -12.74 -2.62 -3.80
N ARG A 80 -13.79 -1.83 -3.59
CA ARG A 80 -14.24 -0.84 -4.58
C ARG A 80 -13.19 0.26 -4.72
N SER A 81 -12.70 0.78 -3.61
CA SER A 81 -11.62 1.78 -3.58
C SER A 81 -10.33 1.24 -4.18
N VAL A 82 -9.97 -0.02 -3.89
CA VAL A 82 -8.78 -0.67 -4.47
C VAL A 82 -8.89 -0.80 -5.99
N ILE A 83 -10.02 -1.28 -6.52
CA ILE A 83 -10.26 -1.39 -7.97
C ILE A 83 -10.19 -0.01 -8.65
N GLN A 84 -10.70 1.04 -8.01
CA GLN A 84 -10.62 2.40 -8.54
C GLN A 84 -9.16 2.88 -8.62
N ARG A 85 -8.34 2.62 -7.59
CA ARG A 85 -6.90 2.92 -7.60
C ARG A 85 -6.17 2.15 -8.69
N MET A 86 -6.50 0.88 -8.93
CA MET A 86 -5.91 0.09 -10.01
C MET A 86 -6.23 0.69 -11.39
N LYS A 87 -7.49 1.05 -11.65
CA LYS A 87 -7.88 1.73 -12.91
C LYS A 87 -7.10 3.03 -13.14
N MET A 88 -6.86 3.79 -12.07
CA MET A 88 -6.04 4.99 -12.13
C MET A 88 -4.58 4.67 -12.46
N LEU A 89 -4.00 3.63 -11.87
CA LEU A 89 -2.65 3.17 -12.21
C LEU A 89 -2.51 2.77 -13.68
N ASP A 90 -3.49 2.06 -14.23
CA ASP A 90 -3.53 1.69 -15.66
C ASP A 90 -3.49 2.93 -16.55
N PHE A 91 -4.30 3.94 -16.22
CA PHE A 91 -4.32 5.21 -16.95
C PHE A 91 -2.97 5.93 -16.88
N LEU A 92 -2.40 6.05 -15.68
CA LEU A 92 -1.09 6.69 -15.46
C LEU A 92 0.05 5.94 -16.16
N GLN A 93 -0.01 4.60 -16.18
CA GLN A 93 0.99 3.78 -16.85
C GLN A 93 0.92 3.91 -18.37
N ARG A 94 -0.29 3.96 -18.96
CA ARG A 94 -0.47 4.20 -20.39
C ARG A 94 -0.02 5.62 -20.78
N GLY A 95 -0.32 6.62 -19.94
CA GLY A 95 0.17 7.99 -20.13
C GLY A 95 1.70 8.11 -20.13
N LYS A 96 2.40 7.31 -19.30
CA LYS A 96 3.88 7.21 -19.35
C LYS A 96 4.38 6.52 -20.62
N LYS A 97 3.71 5.44 -21.08
CA LYS A 97 4.12 4.70 -22.29
C LYS A 97 3.93 5.51 -23.58
N GLY A 98 2.99 6.46 -23.59
CA GLY A 98 2.77 7.39 -24.71
C GLY A 98 3.77 8.56 -24.81
N GLN A 99 4.75 8.66 -23.90
CA GLN A 99 5.79 9.69 -23.88
C GLN A 99 7.20 9.17 -24.23
N ASN A 100 7.30 8.02 -24.93
CA ASN A 100 8.57 7.61 -25.51
C ASN A 100 8.64 8.12 -26.97
N PRO A 101 9.53 9.07 -27.30
CA PRO A 101 9.80 9.46 -28.68
C PRO A 101 10.44 8.33 -29.50
#